data_AF-A0A5J4RC67-F1
#
_entry.id   AF-A0A5J4RC67-F1
#
_cell.length_a   1.000
_cell.length_b   1.000
_cell.length_c   1.000
_cell.angle_alpha   90.00
_cell.angle_beta   90.00
_cell.angle_gamma   90.00
#
_symmetry.space_group_name_H-M   'P 1'
#
loop_
_entity.id
_entity.type
_entity.pdbx_description
1 polymer ?
#
loop_
_entity_poly.entity_id
_entity_poly.type
_entity_poly.pdbx_seq_one_letter_code
_entity_poly.pdbx_strand_id
1 'polypeptide(L)'
;MASKSEEFGNKEDSRAIKLFFQDEAGFGRIDNLCSCRVPPKGRAIVGNQLIREYTYAYSTVCPETGESFSLIWPYANEDCMDVFMELVSKEFKEYRIIMVMDGASWHRGIS
;
A
#
# COMPACT_ATOMS: atom_id res chain seq x y z
N MET A 1 23.37 -13.71 16.39
CA MET A 1 23.27 -12.46 17.15
C MET A 1 21.82 -12.01 17.10
N ALA A 2 21.08 -12.14 18.19
CA ALA A 2 19.70 -11.68 18.28
C ALA A 2 19.59 -10.91 19.59
N SER A 3 19.80 -9.60 19.54
CA SER A 3 19.65 -8.70 20.68
C SER A 3 18.90 -7.46 20.22
N LYS A 4 17.57 -7.48 20.38
CA LYS A 4 16.70 -6.30 20.57
C LYS A 4 15.21 -6.68 20.48
N SER A 5 14.74 -7.55 21.37
CA SER A 5 13.29 -7.74 21.59
C SER A 5 12.81 -7.12 22.90
N GLU A 6 13.72 -6.60 23.74
CA GLU A 6 13.40 -6.05 25.06
C GLU A 6 12.93 -4.58 25.04
N GLU A 7 13.11 -3.83 23.96
CA GLU A 7 12.85 -2.38 23.93
C GLU A 7 11.37 -1.97 23.73
N PHE A 8 10.47 -2.91 23.44
CA PHE A 8 9.03 -2.64 23.25
C PHE A 8 8.09 -3.33 24.25
N GLY A 9 8.66 -3.93 25.31
CA GLY A 9 7.88 -4.54 26.39
C GLY A 9 7.05 -3.51 27.14
N ASN A 10 5.73 -3.49 26.92
CA ASN A 10 4.81 -2.69 27.72
C ASN A 10 4.31 -3.57 28.88
N LYS A 11 4.41 -3.08 30.13
CA LYS A 11 3.97 -3.84 31.32
C LYS A 11 2.45 -3.99 31.42
N GLU A 12 1.68 -3.16 30.72
CA GLU A 12 0.22 -3.18 30.73
C GLU A 12 -0.40 -4.05 29.63
N ASP A 13 0.33 -4.29 28.53
CA ASP A 13 -0.14 -5.09 27.40
C ASP A 13 0.84 -6.22 27.06
N SER A 14 0.45 -7.43 27.44
CA SER A 14 1.23 -8.67 27.29
C SER A 14 1.15 -9.29 25.90
N ARG A 15 0.37 -8.71 24.97
CA ARG A 15 0.26 -9.21 23.59
C ARG A 15 1.62 -9.14 22.89
N ALA A 16 1.92 -10.15 22.09
CA ALA A 16 3.14 -10.21 21.30
C ALA A 16 3.14 -9.11 20.22
N ILE A 17 4.32 -8.61 19.87
CA ILE A 17 4.47 -7.56 18.87
C ILE A 17 4.71 -8.17 17.50
N LYS A 18 4.08 -7.61 16.47
CA LYS A 18 4.37 -7.89 15.06
C LYS A 18 4.77 -6.60 14.35
N LEU A 19 5.81 -6.70 13.53
CA LEU A 19 6.27 -5.62 12.65
C LEU A 19 5.69 -5.84 11.25
N PHE A 20 4.94 -4.86 10.77
CA PHE A 20 4.30 -4.89 9.46
C PHE A 20 4.85 -3.76 8.59
N PHE A 21 5.07 -4.04 7.30
CA PHE A 21 5.43 -3.06 6.28
C PHE A 21 4.26 -2.88 5.34
N GLN A 22 3.79 -1.65 5.23
CA GLN A 22 2.62 -1.30 4.44
C GLN A 22 3.02 -0.40 3.27
N ASP A 23 2.41 -0.65 2.12
CA ASP A 23 2.59 0.09 0.88
C ASP A 23 1.30 0.09 0.04
N GLU A 24 1.19 1.04 -0.89
CA GLU A 24 0.13 1.09 -1.90
C GLU A 24 0.68 1.06 -3.32
N ALA A 25 -0.02 0.35 -4.20
CA ALA A 25 0.28 0.34 -5.62
C ALA A 25 -0.96 0.70 -6.45
N GLY A 26 -0.82 1.72 -7.31
CA GLY A 26 -1.83 2.09 -8.29
C GLY A 26 -1.74 1.25 -9.57
N PHE A 27 -2.83 0.56 -9.90
CA PHE A 27 -3.01 -0.21 -11.13
C PHE A 27 -4.04 0.46 -12.01
N GLY A 28 -3.63 0.94 -13.18
CA GLY A 28 -4.54 1.61 -14.09
C GLY A 28 -4.19 1.33 -15.55
N ARG A 29 -5.08 1.76 -16.44
CA ARG A 29 -4.77 1.77 -17.86
C ARG A 29 -3.79 2.90 -18.15
N ILE A 30 -2.54 2.52 -18.40
CA ILE A 30 -1.52 3.45 -18.88
C ILE A 30 -1.53 3.40 -20.41
N ASP A 31 -2.16 4.38 -21.05
CA ASP A 31 -2.12 4.56 -22.50
C ASP A 31 -0.86 5.35 -22.88
N ASN A 32 0.30 4.67 -22.81
CA ASN A 32 1.55 5.24 -23.30
C ASN A 32 1.59 5.13 -24.82
N LEU A 33 1.75 6.28 -25.50
CA LEU A 33 1.98 6.30 -26.94
C LEU A 33 3.29 5.57 -27.27
N CYS A 34 3.17 4.38 -27.85
CA CYS A 34 4.31 3.61 -28.34
C CYS A 34 4.68 4.01 -29.77
N SER A 35 5.95 3.85 -30.15
CA SER A 35 6.40 4.08 -31.53
C SER A 35 5.69 3.11 -32.49
N CYS A 36 5.11 3.62 -33.58
CA CYS A 36 4.54 2.81 -34.65
C CYS A 36 5.26 3.05 -35.98
N ARG A 37 5.34 2.01 -36.83
CA ARG A 37 5.89 2.14 -38.18
C ARG A 37 4.86 2.80 -39.10
N VAL A 38 5.28 3.85 -39.79
CA VAL A 38 4.49 4.51 -40.82
C VAL A 38 5.23 4.51 -42.16
N PRO A 39 4.52 4.46 -43.30
CA PRO A 39 5.13 4.54 -44.63
C PRO A 39 5.97 5.81 -44.82
N PRO A 40 6.95 5.82 -45.73
CA PRO A 40 7.69 7.02 -46.09
C PRO A 40 6.72 8.15 -46.48
N LYS A 41 6.90 9.34 -45.91
CA LYS A 41 6.01 10.51 -46.04
C LYS A 41 4.65 10.42 -45.31
N GLY A 42 4.44 9.41 -44.47
CA GLY A 42 3.27 9.30 -43.58
C GLY A 42 3.55 9.86 -42.18
N ARG A 43 2.51 10.39 -41.52
CA ARG A 43 2.55 10.78 -40.09
C ARG A 43 1.61 9.87 -39.31
N ALA A 44 2.10 9.27 -38.23
CA ALA A 44 1.27 8.53 -37.30
C ALA A 44 0.33 9.48 -36.56
N ILE A 45 -0.97 9.21 -36.61
CA ILE A 45 -1.98 9.83 -35.75
C ILE A 45 -2.53 8.71 -34.89
N VAL A 46 -2.21 8.76 -33.60
CA VAL A 46 -2.67 7.78 -32.62
C VAL A 46 -3.52 8.54 -31.60
N GLY A 47 -4.72 8.04 -31.35
CA GLY A 47 -5.54 8.55 -30.24
C GLY A 47 -4.86 8.19 -28.94
N ASN A 48 -4.63 9.18 -28.07
CA ASN A 48 -4.25 8.93 -26.69
C ASN A 48 -5.53 9.01 -25.86
N GLN A 49 -5.89 7.91 -25.20
CA GLN A 49 -6.98 7.93 -24.23
C GLN A 49 -6.40 8.15 -22.84
N LEU A 50 -6.39 9.40 -22.39
CA LEU A 50 -5.97 9.77 -21.03
C LEU A 50 -7.03 9.35 -19.98
N ILE A 51 -7.35 8.05 -19.91
CA ILE A 51 -8.23 7.50 -18.87
C ILE A 51 -7.40 7.38 -17.59
N ARG A 52 -7.72 8.17 -16.56
CA ARG A 52 -7.14 8.07 -15.22
C ARG A 52 -7.97 7.16 -14.32
N GLU A 53 -8.35 5.99 -14.82
CA GLU A 53 -8.96 4.94 -14.00
C GLU A 53 -7.82 4.15 -13.36
N TYR A 54 -7.63 4.40 -12.07
CA TYR A 54 -6.70 3.66 -11.23
C TYR A 54 -7.48 2.89 -10.19
N THR A 55 -7.02 1.68 -9.93
CA THR A 55 -7.42 0.83 -8.82
C THR A 55 -6.20 0.65 -7.95
N TYR A 56 -6.32 0.89 -6.66
CA TYR A 56 -5.22 0.86 -5.73
C TYR A 56 -5.25 -0.43 -4.93
N ALA A 57 -4.12 -1.13 -4.89
CA ALA A 57 -3.92 -2.23 -3.97
C ALA A 57 -3.19 -1.70 -2.74
N TYR A 58 -3.82 -1.81 -1.59
CA TYR A 58 -3.23 -1.59 -0.29
C TYR A 58 -2.76 -2.94 0.23
N SER A 59 -1.52 -3.04 0.70
CA SER A 59 -1.01 -4.28 1.26
C SER A 59 -0.07 -4.04 2.41
N THR A 60 -0.12 -4.94 3.39
CA THR A 60 0.82 -4.99 4.50
C THR A 60 1.37 -6.38 4.69
N VAL A 61 2.66 -6.50 5.01
CA VAL A 61 3.36 -7.78 5.18
C VAL A 61 4.21 -7.78 6.43
N CYS A 62 4.12 -8.85 7.22
CA CYS A 62 5.02 -9.15 8.31
C CYS A 62 6.16 -10.06 7.79
N PRO A 63 7.40 -9.57 7.64
CA PRO A 63 8.49 -10.36 7.05
C PRO A 63 8.95 -11.50 7.96
N GLU A 64 8.71 -11.42 9.27
CA GLU A 64 9.08 -12.46 10.22
C GLU A 64 8.20 -13.71 10.08
N THR A 65 6.89 -13.53 9.94
CA THR A 65 5.91 -14.62 9.88
C THR A 65 5.44 -14.94 8.47
N GLY A 66 5.65 -14.03 7.51
CA GLY A 66 5.10 -14.11 6.16
C GLY A 66 3.61 -13.79 6.07
N GLU A 67 2.96 -13.37 7.16
CA GLU A 67 1.55 -12.97 7.15
C GLU A 67 1.36 -11.67 6.37
N SER A 68 0.25 -11.57 5.64
CA SER A 68 -0.07 -10.40 4.84
C SER A 68 -1.55 -10.09 4.86
N PHE A 69 -1.90 -8.81 4.72
CA PHE A 69 -3.27 -8.36 4.57
C PHE A 69 -3.35 -7.37 3.40
N SER A 70 -4.29 -7.58 2.49
CA SER A 70 -4.40 -6.81 1.25
C SER A 70 -5.85 -6.43 0.94
N LEU A 71 -6.06 -5.21 0.44
CA LEU A 71 -7.35 -4.71 -0.04
C LEU A 71 -7.19 -3.99 -1.37
N ILE A 72 -8.25 -4.01 -2.17
CA ILE A 72 -8.33 -3.32 -3.45
C ILE A 72 -9.39 -2.22 -3.33
N TRP A 73 -8.99 -0.97 -3.55
CA TRP A 73 -9.85 0.20 -3.49
C TRP A 73 -9.79 1.04 -4.77
N PRO A 74 -10.88 1.70 -5.18
CA PRO A 74 -10.89 2.58 -6.35
C PRO A 74 -10.11 3.89 -6.16
N TYR A 75 -9.80 4.27 -4.93
CA TYR A 75 -9.12 5.53 -4.61
C TYR A 75 -7.93 5.29 -3.69
N ALA A 76 -6.96 6.18 -3.78
CA ALA A 76 -5.97 6.34 -2.73
C ALA A 76 -6.21 7.66 -2.00
N ASN A 77 -6.63 7.58 -0.74
CA ASN A 77 -6.92 8.73 0.12
C ASN A 77 -6.87 8.31 1.60
N GLU A 78 -6.99 9.29 2.48
CA GLU A 78 -6.95 9.12 3.94
C GLU A 78 -8.10 8.22 4.42
N ASP A 79 -9.33 8.42 3.93
CA ASP A 79 -10.49 7.60 4.33
C ASP A 79 -10.28 6.10 4.05
N CYS A 80 -9.71 5.74 2.88
CA CYS A 80 -9.42 4.35 2.54
C CYS A 80 -8.31 3.78 3.42
N MET A 81 -7.32 4.60 3.79
CA MET A 81 -6.24 4.20 4.70
C MET A 81 -6.77 3.95 6.11
N ASP A 82 -7.65 4.80 6.64
CA ASP A 82 -8.24 4.63 7.96
C ASP A 82 -9.03 3.32 8.06
N VAL A 83 -9.85 3.04 7.03
CA VAL A 83 -10.59 1.77 6.93
C VAL A 83 -9.63 0.58 6.82
N PHE A 84 -8.55 0.70 6.04
CA PHE A 84 -7.53 -0.34 5.94
C PHE A 84 -6.90 -0.65 7.30
N MET A 85 -6.51 0.39 8.04
CA MET A 85 -5.92 0.28 9.38
C MET A 85 -6.88 -0.37 10.38
N GLU A 86 -8.16 0.02 10.36
CA GLU A 86 -9.18 -0.59 11.22
C GLU A 86 -9.32 -2.09 10.95
N LEU A 87 -9.32 -2.48 9.66
CA LEU A 87 -9.43 -3.89 9.28
C LEU A 87 -8.18 -4.69 9.65
N VAL A 88 -6.98 -4.14 9.46
CA VAL A 88 -5.73 -4.78 9.90
C VAL A 88 -5.71 -4.96 11.43
N SER A 89 -6.15 -3.94 12.18
CA SER A 89 -6.26 -4.00 13.64
C SER A 89 -7.23 -5.09 14.11
N LYS A 90 -8.36 -5.26 13.41
CA LYS A 90 -9.34 -6.33 13.70
C LYS A 90 -8.79 -7.72 13.39
N GLU A 91 -8.09 -7.86 12.27
CA GLU A 91 -7.52 -9.15 11.83
C GLU A 91 -6.43 -9.63 12.81
N PHE A 92 -5.52 -8.72 13.21
CA PHE A 92 -4.41 -9.05 14.11
C PHE A 92 -4.64 -8.56 15.54
N LYS A 93 -5.89 -8.57 16.02
CA LYS A 93 -6.29 -8.06 17.36
C LYS A 93 -5.56 -8.69 18.55
N GLU A 94 -5.05 -9.92 18.38
CA GLU A 94 -4.30 -10.65 19.41
C GLU A 94 -2.85 -10.16 19.55
N TYR A 95 -2.41 -9.27 18.65
CA TYR A 95 -1.06 -8.75 18.58
C TYR A 95 -1.03 -7.23 18.76
N ARG A 96 0.12 -6.73 19.19
CA ARG A 96 0.47 -5.31 19.10
C ARG A 96 1.17 -5.10 17.76
N ILE A 97 0.68 -4.17 16.96
CA ILE A 97 1.18 -3.94 15.61
C ILE A 97 2.10 -2.72 15.62
N ILE A 98 3.33 -2.88 15.12
CA ILE A 98 4.16 -1.76 14.68
C ILE A 98 4.04 -1.73 13.16
N MET A 99 3.42 -0.69 12.62
CA MET A 99 3.30 -0.54 11.17
C MET A 99 4.30 0.48 10.65
N VAL A 100 5.12 0.07 9.70
CA VAL A 100 6.03 0.90 8.94
C VAL A 100 5.32 1.28 7.64
N MET A 101 5.14 2.57 7.43
CA MET A 101 4.55 3.15 6.22
C MET A 101 5.54 4.12 5.58
N ASP A 102 5.36 4.41 4.29
CA ASP A 102 6.07 5.52 3.67
C ASP A 102 5.59 6.86 4.26
N GLY A 103 6.40 7.91 4.14
CA GLY A 103 6.06 9.23 4.68
C GLY A 103 5.08 10.03 3.82
N ALA A 104 4.21 9.40 3.02
CA ALA A 104 3.31 10.12 2.14
C ALA A 104 2.33 11.04 2.91
N SER A 105 1.84 12.09 2.26
CA SER A 105 1.08 13.15 2.92
C SER A 105 -0.21 12.65 3.59
N TRP A 106 -0.84 11.62 3.02
CA TRP A 106 -2.04 10.96 3.53
C TRP A 106 -1.79 9.94 4.66
N HIS A 107 -0.53 9.64 5.02
CA HIS A 107 -0.19 8.80 6.18
C HIS A 107 -0.05 9.62 7.47
N ARG A 108 -0.24 10.94 7.36
CA ARG A 108 -0.16 11.91 8.47
C ARG A 108 -1.52 12.56 8.75
N GLY A 109 -2.61 11.86 8.47
CA GLY A 109 -3.94 12.26 8.90
C GLY A 109 -3.96 12.45 10.41
N ILE A 110 -4.07 13.70 10.86
CA ILE A 110 -4.32 14.06 12.26
C ILE A 110 -5.84 13.96 12.42
N SER A 111 -6.32 12.84 12.92
CA SER A 111 -7.63 12.75 13.56
C SER A 111 -7.54 11.88 14.80
#